data_AF-A0A0U3NWV9-F1
#
_entry.id   AF-A0A0U3NWV9-F1
#
_cell.length_a   1.000
_cell.length_b   1.000
_cell.length_c   1.000
_cell.angle_alpha   90.00
_cell.angle_beta   90.00
_cell.angle_gamma   90.00
#
_symmetry.space_group_name_H-M   'P 1'
#
loop_
_entity.id
_entity.type
_entity.pdbx_description
1 polymer ?
#
loop_
_entity_poly.entity_id
_entity_poly.type
_entity_poly.pdbx_seq_one_letter_code
_entity_poly.pdbx_strand_id
1 'polypeptide(L)'
;MSGRKFKVLENNKKNFTKNEIEDRKVIQDKASDGLKSLQKSAPNHLNPIARYEYERVWEDLQTLPVKNLDRAVLEMYCTWYAIYREAEKDVKENGIFMEANYLEEITEKDGTKRKELITYTDKSKKNPSVSVMNDASSNIMRCASNLGLTVDSRMRIYTPPKEEKKQTLADLFG
;
A
#
# COMPACT_ATOMS: atom_id res chain seq x y z
N MET A 1 -16.44 15.59 2.78
CA MET A 1 -16.10 15.56 4.22
C MET A 1 -15.42 14.23 4.53
N SER A 2 -14.09 14.19 4.60
CA SER A 2 -13.37 12.96 4.98
C SER A 2 -13.52 12.75 6.48
N GLY A 3 -14.30 11.75 6.89
CA GLY A 3 -14.51 11.41 8.30
C GLY A 3 -13.18 11.18 9.02
N ARG A 4 -13.05 11.77 10.21
CA ARG A 4 -11.86 11.64 11.07
C ARG A 4 -11.75 10.18 11.53
N LYS A 5 -10.62 9.52 11.22
CA LYS A 5 -10.36 8.13 11.61
C LYS A 5 -10.34 7.98 13.13
N PHE A 6 -11.03 6.95 13.65
CA PHE A 6 -11.13 6.64 15.09
C PHE A 6 -9.78 6.20 15.69
N LYS A 7 -9.64 6.35 17.01
CA LYS A 7 -8.39 6.15 17.78
C LYS A 7 -8.65 5.25 18.99
N VAL A 8 -7.77 4.29 19.25
CA VAL A 8 -7.86 3.31 20.35
C VAL A 8 -7.64 4.00 21.71
N LEU A 9 -8.21 3.44 22.77
CA LEU A 9 -8.23 4.05 24.11
C LEU A 9 -6.90 4.05 24.84
N GLU A 10 -6.20 2.93 24.81
CA GLU A 10 -4.97 2.72 25.60
C GLU A 10 -3.89 3.73 25.27
N ASN A 11 -3.93 4.26 24.04
CA ASN A 11 -2.94 5.18 23.53
C ASN A 11 -3.48 6.60 23.39
N ASN A 12 -4.38 7.00 24.30
CA ASN A 12 -4.96 8.31 24.30
C ASN A 12 -4.60 9.13 25.55
N LYS A 13 -3.94 10.28 25.34
CA LYS A 13 -3.40 11.15 26.41
C LYS A 13 -4.40 12.17 26.97
N LYS A 14 -5.66 12.14 26.55
CA LYS A 14 -6.72 12.92 27.19
C LYS A 14 -7.08 12.25 28.52
N ASN A 15 -7.24 13.04 29.57
CA ASN A 15 -7.91 12.57 30.78
C ASN A 15 -9.40 12.36 30.45
N PHE A 16 -9.73 11.15 30.01
CA PHE A 16 -11.10 10.75 29.77
C PHE A 16 -11.85 10.72 31.09
N THR A 17 -13.08 11.22 31.08
CA THR A 17 -14.02 10.86 32.14
C THR A 17 -14.29 9.36 32.06
N LYS A 18 -14.68 8.72 33.16
CA LYS A 18 -15.00 7.28 33.17
C LYS A 18 -15.96 6.89 32.04
N ASN A 19 -16.96 7.73 31.77
CA ASN A 19 -17.94 7.54 30.69
C ASN A 19 -17.31 7.56 29.29
N GLU A 20 -16.36 8.47 29.01
CA GLU A 20 -15.71 8.53 27.70
C GLU A 20 -14.75 7.35 27.43
N ILE A 21 -14.16 6.78 28.49
CA ILE A 21 -13.40 5.52 28.39
C ILE A 21 -14.34 4.39 28.04
N GLU A 22 -15.47 4.31 28.72
CA GLU A 22 -16.46 3.25 28.51
C GLU A 22 -17.07 3.32 27.11
N ASP A 23 -17.48 4.51 26.64
CA ASP A 23 -18.02 4.71 25.29
C ASP A 23 -17.07 4.26 24.19
N ARG A 24 -15.76 4.50 24.35
CA ARG A 24 -14.78 4.07 23.35
C ARG A 24 -14.41 2.59 23.46
N LYS A 25 -14.42 2.00 24.66
CA LYS A 25 -14.28 0.54 24.81
C LYS A 25 -15.46 -0.10 24.13
N VAL A 26 -16.66 0.44 24.36
CA VAL A 26 -17.89 0.05 23.68
C VAL A 26 -17.82 0.28 22.17
N ILE A 27 -17.17 1.31 21.64
CA ILE A 27 -16.99 1.47 20.18
C ILE A 27 -15.97 0.47 19.61
N GLN A 28 -14.87 0.24 20.31
CA GLN A 28 -13.84 -0.73 19.93
C GLN A 28 -14.37 -2.16 20.00
N ASP A 29 -15.10 -2.47 21.07
CA ASP A 29 -15.87 -3.69 21.26
C ASP A 29 -16.95 -3.76 20.20
N LYS A 30 -17.82 -2.76 19.97
CA LYS A 30 -18.82 -2.78 18.88
C LYS A 30 -18.23 -2.90 17.47
N ALA A 31 -17.01 -2.41 17.23
CA ALA A 31 -16.30 -2.60 15.97
C ALA A 31 -15.66 -4.00 15.86
N SER A 32 -15.40 -4.66 17.00
CA SER A 32 -14.79 -5.98 17.10
C SER A 32 -15.81 -7.12 17.30
N ASP A 33 -16.93 -6.84 17.96
CA ASP A 33 -17.92 -7.78 18.47
C ASP A 33 -18.84 -8.18 17.34
N GLY A 34 -18.52 -9.34 16.78
CA GLY A 34 -19.33 -10.01 15.77
C GLY A 34 -18.64 -10.13 14.42
N LEU A 35 -17.54 -9.41 14.17
CA LEU A 35 -16.77 -9.59 12.94
C LEU A 35 -15.83 -10.79 13.07
N LYS A 36 -15.99 -11.75 12.14
CA LYS A 36 -15.13 -12.93 12.06
C LYS A 36 -13.66 -12.53 11.96
N SER A 37 -12.79 -13.32 12.60
CA SER A 37 -11.35 -13.19 12.42
C SER A 37 -10.96 -13.37 10.95
N LEU A 38 -9.88 -12.72 10.57
CA LEU A 38 -9.35 -12.81 9.21
C LEU A 38 -8.91 -14.25 8.92
N GLN A 39 -9.36 -14.81 7.79
CA GLN A 39 -8.97 -16.15 7.38
C GLN A 39 -7.45 -16.27 7.17
N LYS A 40 -6.87 -17.39 7.62
CA LYS A 40 -5.43 -17.68 7.45
C LYS A 40 -5.05 -17.99 6.01
N SER A 41 -5.86 -18.81 5.34
CA SER A 41 -5.61 -19.22 3.97
C SER A 41 -5.91 -18.10 2.98
N ALA A 42 -4.98 -17.86 2.06
CA ALA A 42 -5.21 -16.94 0.96
C ALA A 42 -6.34 -17.43 0.03
N PRO A 43 -7.16 -16.54 -0.55
CA PRO A 43 -8.16 -16.92 -1.54
C PRO A 43 -7.57 -17.58 -2.79
N ASN A 44 -8.32 -18.52 -3.39
CA ASN A 44 -7.89 -19.28 -4.56
C ASN A 44 -7.68 -18.45 -5.83
N HIS A 45 -8.31 -17.27 -5.92
CA HIS A 45 -8.18 -16.40 -7.09
C HIS A 45 -6.88 -15.59 -7.09
N LEU A 46 -6.16 -15.52 -5.96
CA LEU A 46 -4.89 -14.82 -5.89
C LEU A 46 -3.78 -15.61 -6.59
N ASN A 47 -2.91 -14.91 -7.31
CA ASN A 47 -1.75 -15.53 -7.94
C ASN A 47 -0.74 -16.02 -6.88
N PRO A 48 0.23 -16.90 -7.23
CA PRO A 48 1.16 -17.48 -6.27
C PRO A 48 1.95 -16.45 -5.43
N ILE A 49 2.37 -15.33 -6.03
CA ILE A 49 3.13 -14.28 -5.34
C ILE A 49 2.24 -13.57 -4.31
N ALA A 50 0.99 -13.24 -4.69
CA ALA A 50 0.03 -12.60 -3.81
C ALA A 50 -0.38 -13.53 -2.65
N ARG A 51 -0.55 -14.83 -2.89
CA ARG A 51 -0.86 -15.81 -1.83
C ARG A 51 0.26 -15.90 -0.79
N TYR A 52 1.51 -15.96 -1.26
CA TYR A 52 2.67 -15.97 -0.36
C TYR A 52 2.71 -14.70 0.50
N GLU A 53 2.47 -13.53 -0.09
CA GLU A 53 2.44 -12.27 0.66
C GLU A 53 1.28 -12.20 1.65
N TYR A 54 0.10 -12.72 1.28
CA TYR A 54 -1.05 -12.81 2.18
C TYR A 54 -0.70 -13.60 3.43
N GLU A 55 -0.12 -14.80 3.25
CA GLU A 55 0.24 -15.68 4.37
C GLU A 55 1.35 -15.06 5.23
N ARG A 56 2.35 -14.41 4.62
CA ARG A 56 3.42 -13.70 5.32
C ARG A 56 2.88 -12.61 6.25
N VAL A 57 1.94 -11.79 5.75
CA VAL A 57 1.44 -10.62 6.47
C VAL A 57 0.31 -10.99 7.43
N TRP A 58 -0.38 -12.11 7.21
CA TRP A 58 -1.49 -12.56 8.05
C TRP A 58 -1.10 -12.76 9.52
N GLU A 59 0.10 -13.26 9.81
CA GLU A 59 0.59 -13.49 11.18
C GLU A 59 0.70 -12.17 11.95
N ASP A 60 1.33 -11.16 11.35
CA ASP A 60 1.48 -9.83 11.96
C ASP A 60 0.13 -9.12 12.11
N LEU A 61 -0.78 -9.31 11.15
CA LEU A 61 -2.12 -8.72 11.18
C LEU A 61 -2.98 -9.21 12.35
N GLN A 62 -2.68 -10.36 12.96
CA GLN A 62 -3.40 -10.82 14.16
C GLN A 62 -3.24 -9.87 15.36
N THR A 63 -2.14 -9.10 15.39
CA THR A 63 -1.87 -8.12 16.45
C THR A 63 -2.60 -6.80 16.25
N LEU A 64 -3.20 -6.60 15.07
CA LEU A 64 -3.88 -5.38 14.67
C LEU A 64 -5.41 -5.58 14.73
N PRO A 65 -6.20 -4.50 14.86
CA PRO A 65 -7.67 -4.59 14.89
C PRO A 65 -8.26 -4.82 13.49
N VAL A 66 -7.65 -5.73 12.70
CA VAL A 66 -8.06 -6.08 11.34
C VAL A 66 -8.97 -7.31 11.41
N LYS A 67 -10.10 -7.27 10.71
CA LYS A 67 -11.10 -8.34 10.71
C LYS A 67 -11.35 -8.85 9.29
N ASN A 68 -12.17 -9.90 9.16
CA ASN A 68 -12.53 -10.43 7.84
C ASN A 68 -13.27 -9.41 6.95
N LEU A 69 -13.86 -8.35 7.52
CA LEU A 69 -14.43 -7.24 6.74
C LEU A 69 -13.36 -6.51 5.92
N ASP A 70 -12.14 -6.40 6.45
CA ASP A 70 -11.00 -5.73 5.80
C ASP A 70 -10.30 -6.63 4.76
N ARG A 71 -10.77 -7.87 4.60
CA ARG A 71 -10.13 -8.88 3.74
C ARG A 71 -9.93 -8.39 2.31
N ALA A 72 -10.90 -7.67 1.76
CA ALA A 72 -10.79 -7.11 0.41
C ALA A 72 -9.61 -6.13 0.27
N VAL A 73 -9.30 -5.35 1.32
CA VAL A 73 -8.15 -4.43 1.34
C VAL A 73 -6.84 -5.21 1.40
N LEU A 74 -6.79 -6.32 2.15
CA LEU A 74 -5.64 -7.21 2.18
C LEU A 74 -5.43 -7.92 0.84
N GLU A 75 -6.48 -8.48 0.24
CA GLU A 75 -6.42 -9.12 -1.07
C GLU A 75 -5.87 -8.15 -2.13
N MET A 76 -6.34 -6.89 -2.09
CA MET A 76 -5.85 -5.84 -2.98
C MET A 76 -4.39 -5.47 -2.70
N TYR A 77 -3.98 -5.37 -1.42
CA TYR A 77 -2.58 -5.16 -1.05
C TYR A 77 -1.67 -6.25 -1.64
N CYS A 78 -2.03 -7.51 -1.45
CA CYS A 78 -1.26 -8.66 -1.95
C CYS A 78 -1.22 -8.72 -3.48
N THR A 79 -2.31 -8.35 -4.15
CA THR A 79 -2.38 -8.27 -5.61
C THR A 79 -1.44 -7.20 -6.15
N TRP A 80 -1.45 -5.99 -5.56
CA TRP A 80 -0.53 -4.93 -5.97
C TRP A 80 0.93 -5.28 -5.65
N TYR A 81 1.20 -5.98 -4.55
CA TYR A 81 2.52 -6.52 -4.26
C TYR A 81 2.98 -7.48 -5.36
N ALA A 82 2.14 -8.42 -5.79
CA ALA A 82 2.46 -9.31 -6.90
C ALA A 82 2.76 -8.56 -8.20
N ILE A 83 1.92 -7.60 -8.59
CA ILE A 83 2.14 -6.75 -9.78
C ILE A 83 3.47 -6.00 -9.67
N TYR A 84 3.80 -5.46 -8.49
CA TYR A 84 5.07 -4.79 -8.26
C TYR A 84 6.26 -5.74 -8.47
N ARG A 85 6.20 -6.97 -7.94
CA ARG A 85 7.28 -7.97 -8.10
C ARG A 85 7.47 -8.38 -9.56
N GLU A 86 6.40 -8.49 -10.32
CA GLU A 86 6.44 -8.79 -11.76
C GLU A 86 7.08 -7.63 -12.54
N ALA A 87 6.64 -6.39 -12.29
CA ALA A 87 7.21 -5.21 -12.94
C ALA A 87 8.67 -4.96 -12.55
N GLU A 88 9.04 -5.21 -11.29
CA GLU A 88 10.44 -5.14 -10.82
C GLU A 88 11.33 -6.15 -11.54
N LYS A 89 10.82 -7.36 -11.78
CA LYS A 89 11.54 -8.37 -12.55
C LYS A 89 11.78 -7.91 -13.99
N ASP A 90 10.77 -7.37 -14.65
CA ASP A 90 10.90 -6.83 -16.01
C ASP A 90 11.90 -5.68 -16.07
N VAL A 91 11.86 -4.73 -15.13
CA VAL A 91 12.84 -3.63 -15.07
C VAL A 91 14.26 -4.15 -14.81
N LYS A 92 14.40 -5.23 -14.03
CA LYS A 92 15.72 -5.86 -13.79
C LYS A 92 16.27 -6.51 -15.06
N GLU A 93 15.41 -7.11 -15.88
CA GLU A 93 15.81 -7.81 -17.11
C GLU A 93 16.01 -6.85 -18.29
N ASN A 94 15.11 -5.88 -18.45
CA ASN A 94 15.02 -5.00 -19.63
C ASN A 94 15.44 -3.55 -19.36
N GLY A 95 15.79 -3.21 -18.12
CA GLY A 95 16.15 -1.86 -17.71
C GLY A 95 14.98 -0.88 -17.58
N ILE A 96 15.30 0.37 -17.25
CA ILE A 96 14.31 1.44 -16.99
C ILE A 96 13.88 2.22 -18.23
N PHE A 97 14.57 2.03 -19.36
CA PHE A 97 14.30 2.66 -20.65
C PHE A 97 14.09 1.59 -21.70
N MET A 98 13.33 1.91 -22.74
CA MET A 98 13.05 0.98 -23.84
C MET A 98 14.28 0.81 -24.72
N GLU A 99 14.41 -0.38 -25.29
CA GLU A 99 15.33 -0.61 -26.40
C GLU A 99 14.67 -0.23 -27.73
N ALA A 100 15.45 0.35 -28.63
CA ALA A 100 15.06 0.66 -29.98
C ALA A 100 16.08 0.06 -30.96
N ASN A 101 15.59 -0.26 -32.16
CA ASN A 101 16.39 -0.91 -33.19
C ASN A 101 16.31 -0.11 -34.48
N TYR A 102 17.44 -0.01 -35.19
CA TYR A 102 17.49 0.47 -36.56
C TYR A 102 18.43 -0.39 -37.40
N LEU A 103 18.27 -0.31 -38.72
CA LEU A 103 19.15 -1.00 -39.66
C LEU A 103 20.24 -0.02 -40.10
N GLU A 104 21.50 -0.38 -39.85
CA GLU A 104 22.66 0.33 -40.35
C GLU A 104 23.20 -0.39 -41.59
N GLU A 105 23.44 0.35 -42.68
CA GLU A 105 24.10 -0.20 -43.86
C GLU A 105 25.61 -0.15 -43.69
N ILE A 106 26.23 -1.33 -43.64
CA ILE A 106 27.67 -1.48 -43.53
C ILE A 106 28.19 -1.89 -44.90
N THR A 107 29.21 -1.16 -45.37
CA THR A 107 29.95 -1.51 -46.58
C THR A 107 31.22 -2.24 -46.18
N GLU A 108 31.34 -3.49 -46.60
CA GLU A 108 32.54 -4.29 -46.38
C GLU A 108 33.68 -3.85 -47.32
N LYS A 109 34.90 -4.31 -47.05
CA LYS A 109 36.11 -3.89 -47.79
C LYS A 109 36.07 -4.30 -49.27
N ASP A 110 35.29 -5.32 -49.61
CA ASP A 110 35.06 -5.84 -50.95
C ASP A 110 33.97 -5.07 -51.73
N GLY A 111 33.32 -4.08 -51.10
CA GLY A 111 32.22 -3.30 -51.67
C GLY A 111 30.84 -3.94 -51.47
N THR A 112 30.75 -5.10 -50.81
CA THR A 112 29.48 -5.75 -50.47
C THR A 112 28.76 -4.92 -49.40
N LYS A 113 27.47 -4.66 -49.63
CA LYS A 113 26.60 -3.97 -48.65
C LYS A 113 25.77 -4.97 -47.89
N ARG A 114 25.75 -4.85 -46.57
CA ARG A 114 24.86 -5.61 -45.69
C ARG A 114 24.12 -4.67 -44.74
N LYS A 115 22.96 -5.11 -44.25
CA LYS A 115 22.23 -4.42 -43.19
C LYS A 115 22.48 -5.12 -41.87
N GLU A 116 22.94 -4.37 -40.88
CA GLU A 116 23.14 -4.85 -39.51
C GLU A 116 22.08 -4.23 -38.60
N LEU A 117 21.47 -5.05 -37.74
CA LEU A 117 20.50 -4.58 -36.76
C LEU A 117 21.27 -4.03 -35.55
N ILE A 118 21.18 -2.72 -35.33
CA ILE A 118 21.80 -2.07 -34.17
C ILE A 118 20.72 -1.83 -33.13
N THR A 119 20.94 -2.36 -31.93
CA THR A 119 20.09 -2.16 -30.75
C THR A 119 20.72 -1.12 -29.84
N TYR A 120 19.93 -0.16 -29.39
CA TYR A 120 20.37 0.85 -28.44
C TYR A 120 19.26 1.17 -27.43
N THR A 121 19.66 1.67 -26.26
CA THR A 121 18.71 2.13 -25.24
C THR A 121 18.20 3.53 -25.58
N ASP A 122 16.90 3.64 -25.86
CA ASP A 122 16.22 4.92 -26.10
C ASP A 122 15.84 5.59 -24.77
N LYS A 123 16.74 6.44 -24.27
CA LYS A 123 16.53 7.20 -23.01
C LYS A 123 15.34 8.17 -23.05
N SER A 124 14.75 8.42 -24.22
CA SER A 124 13.54 9.26 -24.33
C SER A 124 12.26 8.48 -23.96
N LYS A 125 12.29 7.14 -24.03
CA LYS A 125 11.15 6.27 -23.77
C LYS A 125 11.39 5.42 -22.54
N LYS A 126 10.58 5.63 -21.50
CA LYS A 126 10.63 4.83 -20.27
C LYS A 126 10.04 3.44 -20.51
N ASN A 127 10.59 2.44 -19.83
CA ASN A 127 9.97 1.13 -19.74
C ASN A 127 8.59 1.27 -19.04
N PRO A 128 7.47 0.82 -19.65
CA PRO A 128 6.14 0.83 -19.04
C PRO A 128 6.09 0.22 -17.63
N SER A 129 6.90 -0.79 -17.36
CA SER A 129 7.01 -1.45 -16.05
C SER A 129 7.42 -0.49 -14.95
N VAL A 130 8.17 0.57 -15.25
CA VAL A 130 8.49 1.63 -14.27
C VAL A 130 7.22 2.37 -13.84
N SER A 131 6.28 2.62 -14.77
CA SER A 131 4.99 3.23 -14.42
C SER A 131 4.16 2.28 -13.57
N VAL A 132 4.10 1.01 -13.95
CA VAL A 132 3.38 -0.03 -13.20
C VAL A 132 3.93 -0.15 -11.77
N MET A 133 5.25 -0.11 -11.59
CA MET A 133 5.88 -0.11 -10.26
C MET A 133 5.45 1.10 -9.42
N ASN A 134 5.35 2.29 -10.01
CA ASN A 134 4.91 3.50 -9.30
C ASN A 134 3.44 3.41 -8.87
N ASP A 135 2.58 2.91 -9.76
CA ASP A 135 1.16 2.72 -9.47
C ASP A 135 0.95 1.66 -8.40
N ALA A 136 1.64 0.52 -8.51
CA ALA A 136 1.62 -0.54 -7.52
C ALA A 136 2.14 -0.05 -6.17
N SER A 137 3.27 0.66 -6.14
CA SER A 137 3.83 1.23 -4.90
C SER A 137 2.84 2.17 -4.20
N SER A 138 2.17 3.02 -4.97
CA SER A 138 1.18 3.95 -4.44
C SER A 138 -0.01 3.22 -3.84
N ASN A 139 -0.51 2.18 -4.50
CA ASN A 139 -1.64 1.39 -4.02
C ASN A 139 -1.27 0.49 -2.83
N ILE A 140 -0.07 -0.10 -2.82
CA ILE A 140 0.50 -0.83 -1.68
C ILE A 140 0.53 0.07 -0.45
N MET A 141 1.08 1.29 -0.58
CA MET A 141 1.16 2.23 0.54
C MET A 141 -0.22 2.67 1.04
N ARG A 142 -1.20 2.85 0.15
CA ARG A 142 -2.59 3.16 0.53
C ARG A 142 -3.23 2.02 1.30
N CYS A 143 -3.13 0.79 0.81
CA CYS A 143 -3.69 -0.39 1.48
C CYS A 143 -2.97 -0.64 2.82
N ALA A 144 -1.65 -0.55 2.85
CA ALA A 144 -0.84 -0.67 4.07
C ALA A 144 -1.24 0.35 5.14
N SER A 145 -1.48 1.60 4.74
CA SER A 145 -1.94 2.67 5.62
C SER A 145 -3.35 2.43 6.19
N ASN A 146 -4.21 1.76 5.43
CA ASN A 146 -5.56 1.38 5.87
C ASN A 146 -5.54 0.17 6.82
N LEU A 147 -4.68 -0.82 6.56
CA LEU A 147 -4.55 -2.04 7.35
C LEU A 147 -3.71 -1.87 8.63
N GLY A 148 -3.08 -0.72 8.85
CA GLY A 148 -2.21 -0.53 10.02
C GLY A 148 -0.79 -1.09 9.82
N LEU A 149 -0.36 -1.37 8.59
CA LEU A 149 0.94 -1.97 8.30
C LEU A 149 2.09 -0.95 8.28
N THR A 150 1.81 0.35 8.21
CA THR A 150 2.84 1.39 8.31
C THR A 150 3.01 1.88 9.74
N VAL A 151 4.24 2.24 10.14
CA VAL A 151 4.51 2.79 11.48
C VAL A 151 3.60 3.99 11.76
N ASP A 152 3.48 4.93 10.82
CA ASP A 152 2.61 6.10 10.97
C ASP A 152 1.13 5.71 11.09
N SER A 153 0.64 4.70 10.37
CA SER A 153 -0.73 4.21 10.54
C SER A 153 -0.96 3.59 11.91
N ARG A 154 -0.02 2.78 12.41
CA ARG A 154 -0.04 2.27 13.79
C ARG A 154 -0.01 3.42 14.78
N MET A 155 0.92 4.35 14.61
CA MET A 155 1.00 5.55 15.43
C MET A 155 -0.32 6.31 15.39
N ARG A 156 -1.03 6.48 14.27
CA ARG A 156 -2.35 7.12 14.24
C ARG A 156 -3.43 6.35 14.99
N ILE A 157 -3.43 5.01 14.89
CA ILE A 157 -4.30 4.13 15.69
C ILE A 157 -4.01 4.37 17.19
N TYR A 158 -2.74 4.65 17.50
CA TYR A 158 -2.16 4.83 18.83
C TYR A 158 -1.81 6.30 19.20
N THR A 159 -2.31 7.32 18.50
CA THR A 159 -1.93 8.72 18.77
C THR A 159 -3.22 9.44 19.01
N PRO A 160 -3.43 10.14 20.14
CA PRO A 160 -4.67 10.85 20.44
C PRO A 160 -4.93 12.01 19.47
N PRO A 161 -6.18 12.44 19.23
CA PRO A 161 -6.46 13.63 18.44
C PRO A 161 -5.96 14.87 19.18
N LYS A 162 -5.28 15.81 18.49
CA LYS A 162 -5.13 17.18 19.01
C LYS A 162 -6.54 17.74 19.21
N GLU A 163 -6.81 18.21 20.43
CA GLU A 163 -8.05 18.90 20.77
C GLU A 163 -8.09 20.22 20.00
N GLU A 164 -9.16 20.45 19.23
CA GLU A 164 -9.52 21.80 18.83
C GLU A 164 -9.88 22.53 20.12
N LYS A 165 -9.20 23.65 20.40
CA LYS A 165 -9.52 24.50 21.54
C LYS A 165 -11.01 24.85 21.43
N LYS A 166 -11.82 24.29 22.33
CA LYS A 166 -13.19 24.77 22.52
C LYS A 166 -13.07 26.23 22.90
N GLN A 167 -13.65 27.14 22.11
CA GLN A 167 -13.77 28.54 22.49
C GLN A 167 -14.44 28.58 23.87
N THR A 168 -13.77 29.20 24.83
CA THR A 168 -14.30 29.34 26.18
C THR A 168 -15.36 30.44 26.17
N LEU A 169 -16.28 30.45 27.14
CA LEU A 169 -17.25 31.55 27.26
C LEU A 169 -16.55 32.92 27.42
N ALA A 170 -15.31 32.95 27.93
CA ALA A 170 -14.48 34.14 27.98
C ALA A 170 -14.04 34.63 26.58
N ASP A 171 -13.90 33.74 25.60
CA ASP A 171 -13.57 34.09 24.21
C ASP A 171 -14.79 34.56 23.40
N LEU A 172 -16.01 34.24 23.85
CA LEU A 172 -17.28 34.62 23.20
C LEU A 172 -17.87 35.93 23.72
N PHE A 173 -17.51 36.33 24.94
CA PHE A 173 -18.09 37.48 25.64
C PHE A 173 -17.06 38.46 26.22
N GLY A 174 -15.78 38.31 25.83
CA GLY A 174 -14.68 39.23 26.18
C GLY A 174 -14.46 40.28 25.10
#